data_AF-A0A7S3EUV7-F1
#
_entry.id   AF-A0A7S3EUV7-F1
#
_cell.length_a   1.000
_cell.length_b   1.000
_cell.length_c   1.000
_cell.angle_alpha   90.00
_cell.angle_beta   90.00
_cell.angle_gamma   90.00
#
_symmetry.space_group_name_H-M   'P 1'
#
loop_
_entity.id
_entity.type
_entity.pdbx_description
1 polymer ?
#
loop_
_entity_poly.entity_id
_entity_poly.type
_entity_poly.pdbx_seq_one_letter_code
_entity_poly.pdbx_strand_id
1 'polypeptide(L)'
;PALATTVPAAARQFKRAIIMPNLVPPVTTTEAAIAYRGRILDALHASGAPAGSFEPLMTLYLTDDTPPEEVERAAKSGVIKAFKLYPAGATTNSASGVTDLVKCAPTLRAMAE
;
A
#
# COMPACT_ATOMS: atom_id res chain seq x y z
N PRO A 1 11.46 -8.54 -11.16
CA PRO A 1 12.41 -7.59 -11.80
C PRO A 1 12.47 -6.21 -11.12
N ALA A 2 11.35 -5.48 -10.96
CA ALA A 2 11.39 -4.09 -10.46
C ALA A 2 11.92 -3.95 -9.02
N LEU A 3 11.45 -4.77 -8.07
CA LEU A 3 11.85 -4.64 -6.66
C LEU A 3 13.35 -4.86 -6.43
N ALA A 4 13.98 -5.76 -7.20
CA ALA A 4 15.40 -6.05 -7.08
C ALA A 4 16.30 -4.84 -7.38
N THR A 5 15.80 -3.86 -8.14
CA THR A 5 16.54 -2.63 -8.45
C THR A 5 16.04 -1.42 -7.67
N THR A 6 14.72 -1.28 -7.50
CA THR A 6 14.12 -0.10 -6.85
C THR A 6 14.26 -0.12 -5.33
N VAL A 7 14.15 -1.27 -4.68
CA VAL A 7 14.27 -1.36 -3.21
C VAL A 7 15.68 -1.00 -2.75
N PRO A 8 16.78 -1.53 -3.32
CA PRO A 8 18.12 -1.16 -2.90
C PRO A 8 18.42 0.31 -3.21
N ALA A 9 17.91 0.83 -4.32
CA ALA A 9 18.05 2.24 -4.65
C ALA A 9 17.36 3.15 -3.63
N ALA A 10 16.13 2.82 -3.22
CA ALA A 10 15.42 3.55 -2.18
C ALA A 10 16.13 3.45 -0.83
N ALA A 11 16.56 2.27 -0.41
CA ALA A 11 17.20 2.02 0.88
C ALA A 11 18.55 2.76 1.05
N ARG A 12 19.26 3.06 -0.05
CA ARG A 12 20.49 3.87 -0.01
C ARG A 12 20.23 5.34 0.36
N GLN A 13 19.04 5.86 0.06
CA GLN A 13 18.73 7.28 0.16
C GLN A 13 17.71 7.59 1.26
N PHE A 14 16.80 6.66 1.54
CA PHE A 14 15.69 6.84 2.45
C PHE A 14 15.71 5.78 3.54
N LYS A 15 15.37 6.18 4.77
CA LYS A 15 15.13 5.25 5.87
C LYS A 15 13.74 4.64 5.83
N ARG A 16 12.75 5.35 5.28
CA ARG A 16 11.34 4.92 5.24
C ARG A 16 10.69 5.43 3.97
N ALA A 17 9.71 4.71 3.44
CA ALA A 17 8.93 5.18 2.29
C ALA A 17 7.47 4.73 2.37
N ILE A 18 6.55 5.63 1.98
CA ILE A 18 5.14 5.30 1.77
C ILE A 18 5.03 4.53 0.44
N ILE A 19 4.58 3.28 0.52
CA ILE A 19 4.49 2.39 -0.63
C ILE A 19 3.10 2.50 -1.23
N MET A 20 3.03 3.00 -2.48
CA MET A 20 1.77 3.17 -3.19
C MET A 20 1.17 1.82 -3.64
N PRO A 21 -0.18 1.67 -3.68
CA PRO A 21 -0.82 0.37 -3.80
C PRO A 21 -1.35 0.06 -5.22
N ASN A 22 -1.07 0.90 -6.22
CA ASN A 22 -1.58 0.77 -7.60
C ASN A 22 -0.80 -0.24 -8.46
N LEU A 23 -0.59 -1.44 -7.91
CA LEU A 23 -0.08 -2.60 -8.64
C LEU A 23 -1.14 -3.17 -9.61
N VAL A 24 -0.79 -4.23 -10.34
CA VAL A 24 -1.73 -5.02 -11.15
C VAL A 24 -1.72 -6.46 -10.62
N PRO A 25 -2.78 -6.93 -9.93
CA PRO A 25 -3.94 -6.15 -9.45
C PRO A 25 -3.58 -5.15 -8.34
N PRO A 26 -4.42 -4.12 -8.07
CA PRO A 26 -4.18 -3.17 -6.99
C PRO A 26 -4.22 -3.86 -5.62
N VAL A 27 -3.49 -3.30 -4.66
CA VAL A 27 -3.40 -3.82 -3.29
C VAL A 27 -4.56 -3.27 -2.47
N THR A 28 -5.68 -3.99 -2.42
CA THR A 28 -6.92 -3.56 -1.75
C THR A 28 -7.17 -4.19 -0.39
N THR A 29 -6.42 -5.23 -0.02
CA THR A 29 -6.57 -5.94 1.26
C THR A 29 -5.30 -5.90 2.10
N THR A 30 -5.46 -5.93 3.41
CA THR A 30 -4.39 -5.98 4.41
C THR A 30 -3.48 -7.18 4.18
N GLU A 31 -4.06 -8.34 3.88
CA GLU A 31 -3.30 -9.55 3.55
C GLU A 31 -2.39 -9.35 2.33
N ALA A 32 -2.94 -8.79 1.23
CA ALA A 32 -2.17 -8.51 0.02
C ALA A 32 -1.03 -7.51 0.29
N ALA A 33 -1.26 -6.50 1.13
CA ALA A 33 -0.24 -5.55 1.53
C ALA A 33 0.85 -6.18 2.41
N ILE A 34 0.50 -7.09 3.32
CA ILE A 34 1.49 -7.84 4.13
C ILE A 34 2.34 -8.73 3.23
N ALA A 35 1.72 -9.47 2.30
CA ALA A 35 2.44 -10.28 1.33
C ALA A 35 3.36 -9.42 0.46
N TYR A 36 2.89 -8.25 0.00
CA TYR A 36 3.72 -7.34 -0.76
C TYR A 36 4.89 -6.78 0.06
N ARG A 37 4.65 -6.41 1.32
CA ARG A 37 5.70 -5.98 2.25
C ARG A 37 6.79 -7.05 2.39
N GLY A 38 6.39 -8.32 2.50
CA GLY A 38 7.31 -9.46 2.50
C GLY A 38 8.25 -9.43 1.30
N ARG A 39 7.70 -9.34 0.07
CA ARG A 39 8.50 -9.26 -1.17
C ARG A 39 9.47 -8.07 -1.21
N ILE A 40 9.10 -6.92 -0.61
CA ILE A 40 9.97 -5.74 -0.51
C ILE A 40 11.14 -6.03 0.43
N LEU A 41 10.86 -6.62 1.60
CA LEU A 41 11.89 -6.97 2.57
C LEU A 41 12.82 -8.08 2.07
N ASP A 42 12.29 -9.06 1.33
CA ASP A 42 13.09 -10.09 0.68
C ASP A 42 14.05 -9.48 -0.35
N ALA A 43 13.58 -8.52 -1.15
CA ALA A 43 14.42 -7.79 -2.11
C ALA A 43 15.48 -6.92 -1.41
N LEU A 44 15.15 -6.32 -0.25
CA LEU A 44 16.11 -5.60 0.58
C LEU A 44 17.20 -6.54 1.09
N HIS A 45 16.82 -7.70 1.64
CA HIS A 45 17.75 -8.70 2.15
C HIS A 45 18.66 -9.24 1.04
N ALA A 46 18.09 -9.62 -0.11
CA ALA A 46 18.85 -10.12 -1.25
C ALA A 46 19.88 -9.11 -1.80
N SER A 47 19.70 -7.81 -1.52
CA SER A 47 20.65 -6.77 -1.95
C SER A 47 21.87 -6.61 -1.03
N GLY A 48 21.91 -7.29 0.11
CA GLY A 48 22.97 -7.16 1.12
C GLY A 48 22.85 -5.89 1.98
N ALA A 49 21.75 -5.15 1.90
CA ALA A 49 21.50 -4.00 2.76
C ALA A 49 21.34 -4.47 4.23
N PRO A 50 21.85 -3.71 5.23
CA PRO A 50 21.69 -4.07 6.62
C PRO A 50 20.21 -4.22 7.03
N ALA A 51 19.91 -5.20 7.89
CA ALA A 51 18.57 -5.38 8.42
C ALA A 51 18.08 -4.09 9.11
N GLY A 52 16.82 -3.72 8.88
CA GLY A 52 16.23 -2.49 9.44
C GLY A 52 16.75 -1.19 8.82
N SER A 53 17.57 -1.23 7.77
CA SER A 53 18.04 -0.02 7.08
C SER A 53 16.94 0.74 6.33
N PHE A 54 15.84 0.06 6.00
CA PHE A 54 14.70 0.62 5.27
C PHE A 54 13.37 0.06 5.78
N GLU A 55 12.40 0.95 5.99
CA GLU A 55 11.05 0.62 6.43
C GLU A 55 10.00 0.94 5.33
N PRO A 56 9.38 -0.08 4.71
CA PRO A 56 8.24 0.13 3.84
C PRO A 56 6.97 0.38 4.66
N LEU A 57 6.39 1.57 4.51
CA LEU A 57 5.13 2.01 5.13
C LEU A 57 3.99 1.73 4.13
N MET A 58 3.26 0.63 4.35
CA MET A 58 2.31 0.12 3.37
C MET A 58 1.03 0.96 3.34
N THR A 59 0.41 1.02 2.16
CA THR A 59 -0.92 1.63 1.99
C THR A 59 -1.87 0.66 1.27
N LEU A 60 -3.17 0.90 1.38
CA LEU A 60 -4.20 0.19 0.63
C LEU A 60 -4.81 1.09 -0.45
N TYR A 61 -5.16 0.49 -1.57
CA TYR A 61 -5.86 1.16 -2.66
C TYR A 61 -7.33 1.32 -2.27
N LEU A 62 -7.84 2.55 -2.18
CA LEU A 62 -9.25 2.80 -1.93
C LEU A 62 -10.06 2.63 -3.21
N THR A 63 -11.11 1.82 -3.13
CA THR A 63 -12.10 1.56 -4.18
C THR A 63 -13.50 1.92 -3.70
N ASP A 64 -14.47 2.00 -4.62
CA ASP A 64 -15.89 2.14 -4.31
C ASP A 64 -16.38 1.06 -3.32
N ASP A 65 -15.84 -0.16 -3.46
CA ASP A 65 -16.28 -1.35 -2.73
C ASP A 65 -15.35 -1.70 -1.55
N THR A 66 -14.41 -0.82 -1.18
CA THR A 66 -13.54 -1.09 -0.02
C THR A 66 -14.41 -1.11 1.23
N PRO A 67 -14.47 -2.23 1.96
CA PRO A 67 -15.43 -2.34 3.04
C PRO A 67 -14.87 -1.70 4.34
N PRO A 68 -15.70 -1.09 5.21
CA PRO A 68 -15.23 -0.42 6.42
C PRO A 68 -14.44 -1.34 7.36
N GLU A 69 -14.79 -2.62 7.45
CA GLU A 69 -14.07 -3.59 8.28
C GLU A 69 -12.63 -3.85 7.80
N GLU A 70 -12.29 -3.49 6.56
CA GLU A 70 -10.89 -3.51 6.10
C GLU A 70 -10.05 -2.45 6.81
N VAL A 71 -10.64 -1.32 7.21
CA VAL A 71 -9.94 -0.28 7.98
C VAL A 71 -9.55 -0.80 9.35
N GLU A 72 -10.46 -1.52 10.02
CA GLU A 72 -10.17 -2.13 11.32
C GLU A 72 -9.08 -3.21 11.20
N ARG A 73 -9.15 -4.08 10.18
CA ARG A 73 -8.09 -5.06 9.89
C ARG A 73 -6.74 -4.39 9.64
N ALA A 74 -6.74 -3.34 8.82
CA ALA A 74 -5.56 -2.56 8.48
C ALA A 74 -4.93 -1.94 9.73
N ALA A 75 -5.73 -1.30 10.60
CA ALA A 75 -5.27 -0.70 11.85
C ALA A 75 -4.71 -1.75 12.82
N LYS A 76 -5.44 -2.85 13.06
CA LYS A 76 -5.01 -3.96 13.93
C LYS A 76 -3.72 -4.63 13.46
N SER A 77 -3.45 -4.65 12.16
CA SER A 77 -2.22 -5.25 11.63
C SER A 77 -0.95 -4.50 12.06
N GLY A 78 -1.05 -3.21 12.35
CA GLY A 78 0.09 -2.31 12.57
C GLY A 78 0.95 -2.03 11.31
N VAL A 79 0.67 -2.70 10.18
CA VAL A 79 1.45 -2.64 8.94
C VAL A 79 0.98 -1.53 8.01
N ILE A 80 -0.33 -1.33 7.89
CA ILE A 80 -0.92 -0.34 6.98
C ILE A 80 -0.92 1.03 7.65
N LYS A 81 -0.45 2.06 6.91
CA LYS A 81 -0.36 3.44 7.41
C LYS A 81 -1.39 4.39 6.80
N ALA A 82 -1.94 4.08 5.63
CA ALA A 82 -2.93 4.92 4.97
C ALA A 82 -3.71 4.16 3.89
N PHE A 83 -4.80 4.75 3.44
CA PHE A 83 -5.49 4.40 2.20
C PHE A 83 -5.22 5.48 1.14
N LYS A 84 -5.01 5.06 -0.10
CA LYS A 84 -4.76 5.95 -1.23
C LYS A 84 -5.93 5.91 -2.19
N LEU A 85 -6.57 7.07 -2.36
CA LEU A 85 -7.57 7.30 -3.38
C LEU A 85 -6.90 7.64 -4.73
N TYR A 86 -7.36 6.97 -5.78
CA TYR A 86 -7.14 7.35 -7.17
C TYR A 86 -8.50 7.53 -7.83
N PRO A 87 -8.81 8.69 -8.46
CA PRO A 87 -10.01 8.80 -9.27
C PRO A 87 -9.95 7.81 -10.45
N ALA A 88 -11.08 7.16 -10.74
CA ALA A 88 -11.16 6.13 -11.78
C ALA A 88 -10.66 6.64 -13.14
N GLY A 89 -9.66 5.97 -13.71
CA GLY A 89 -9.11 6.26 -15.05
C GLY A 89 -8.21 7.50 -15.14
N ALA A 90 -7.96 8.22 -14.05
CA ALA A 90 -7.19 9.47 -14.08
C ALA A 90 -5.67 9.29 -14.25
N THR A 91 -5.12 8.11 -13.93
CA THR A 91 -3.67 7.84 -13.99
C THR A 91 -3.35 6.35 -14.16
N THR A 92 -2.06 5.99 -14.14
CA THR A 92 -1.56 4.62 -14.28
C THR A 92 -2.21 3.68 -13.25
N ASN A 93 -2.76 2.56 -13.75
CA ASN A 93 -3.44 1.52 -12.97
C ASN A 93 -4.59 2.03 -12.09
N SER A 94 -5.28 3.09 -12.51
CA SER A 94 -6.39 3.67 -11.76
C SER A 94 -7.78 3.22 -12.22
N ALA A 95 -7.89 2.22 -13.09
CA ALA A 95 -9.19 1.77 -13.63
C ALA A 95 -10.15 1.27 -12.53
N SER A 96 -9.62 0.68 -11.47
CA SER A 96 -10.38 0.27 -10.27
C SER A 96 -10.52 1.38 -9.22
N GLY A 97 -10.24 2.62 -9.60
CA GLY A 97 -10.31 3.82 -8.76
C GLY A 97 -11.72 4.15 -8.28
N VAL A 98 -11.79 5.14 -7.41
CA VAL A 98 -13.05 5.67 -6.90
C VAL A 98 -13.79 6.39 -8.02
N THR A 99 -15.06 6.02 -8.22
CA THR A 99 -15.95 6.69 -9.19
C THR A 99 -16.79 7.78 -8.53
N ASP A 100 -17.13 7.60 -7.26
CA ASP A 100 -17.93 8.52 -6.46
C ASP A 100 -17.50 8.46 -4.99
N LEU A 101 -17.09 9.61 -4.43
CA LEU A 101 -16.67 9.73 -3.04
C LEU A 101 -17.78 9.35 -2.04
N VAL A 102 -19.05 9.50 -2.41
CA VAL A 102 -20.19 9.15 -1.55
C VAL A 102 -20.21 7.66 -1.24
N LYS A 103 -19.79 6.81 -2.19
CA LYS A 103 -19.70 5.35 -1.99
C LYS A 103 -18.65 4.98 -0.95
N CYS A 104 -17.56 5.76 -0.86
CA CYS A 104 -16.52 5.55 0.14
C CYS A 104 -16.89 6.09 1.53
N ALA A 105 -18.01 6.79 1.70
CA ALA A 105 -18.34 7.47 2.96
C ALA A 105 -18.31 6.56 4.20
N PRO A 106 -18.84 5.32 4.19
CA PRO A 106 -18.73 4.42 5.34
C PRO A 106 -17.27 4.12 5.72
N THR A 107 -16.45 3.86 4.71
CA THR A 107 -15.03 3.50 4.85
C THR A 107 -14.18 4.70 5.29
N LEU A 108 -14.48 5.90 4.78
CA LEU A 108 -13.83 7.14 5.23
C LEU A 108 -14.16 7.49 6.68
N ARG A 109 -15.39 7.21 7.14
CA ARG A 109 -15.74 7.38 8.56
C ARG A 109 -14.95 6.44 9.46
N ALA A 110 -14.85 5.16 9.08
CA ALA A 110 -14.05 4.19 9.81
C ALA A 110 -12.56 4.58 9.91
N MET A 111 -12.02 5.33 8.94
CA MET A 111 -10.63 5.83 9.00
C MET A 111 -10.43 7.02 9.93
N ALA A 112 -11.50 7.74 10.30
CA ALA A 112 -11.43 8.94 11.11
C ALA A 112 -11.45 8.65 12.63
N GLU A 113 -11.72 7.39 13.01
CA GLU A 113 -11.71 6.87 14.38
C GLU A 113 -10.30 6.41 14.80
#